data_AF-A0A7C5LB23-F1
#
_entry.id   AF-A0A7C5LB23-F1
#
_cell.length_a   1.000
_cell.length_b   1.000
_cell.length_c   1.000
_cell.angle_alpha   90.00
_cell.angle_beta   90.00
_cell.angle_gamma   90.00
#
_symmetry.space_group_name_H-M   'P 1'
#
loop_
_entity.id
_entity.type
_entity.pdbx_description
1 polymer ?
#
loop_
_entity_poly.entity_id
_entity_poly.type
_entity_poly.pdbx_seq_one_letter_code
_entity_poly.pdbx_strand_id
1 'polypeptide(L)'
;MWKGDCGGGRWTSSRKVVVFQLGAAVKPSLLNENRRDKLLRLIQLLNGLQYSYLVVDSERSADDLSISDYSMLAEVCGQRSTCTPILTIPVRRSDFHERFSEFLEVVSQHGVGGVCLVAGNPAYLDEHELRVRPGRLILDASAAFRGVAPHLPLMVGSEKIVKTALKASQLYHAWPLILLNPGLHEELKLYDGLTAGVYAPFHISETLERDVSDRLQAYISRRKTSLGFWEAVEAFSLAGGLWKIRQRVSRISEIGVDVLVGYPLDLSGEQLRRFAKVSRM
;
A
#
# COMPACT_ATOMS: atom_id res chain seq x y z
N MET A 1 -37.96 -38.58 0.41
CA MET A 1 -37.82 -38.50 -1.07
C MET A 1 -37.98 -37.03 -1.46
N TRP A 2 -36.90 -36.26 -1.40
CA TRP A 2 -36.86 -34.86 -1.82
C TRP A 2 -35.59 -34.71 -2.67
N LYS A 3 -35.78 -34.54 -3.99
CA LYS A 3 -34.73 -34.14 -4.93
C LYS A 3 -34.86 -32.62 -5.09
N GLY A 4 -33.88 -31.88 -4.62
CA GLY A 4 -33.72 -30.46 -4.91
C GLY A 4 -32.65 -30.30 -5.98
N ASP A 5 -33.03 -29.72 -7.12
CA ASP A 5 -32.17 -29.43 -8.26
C ASP A 5 -31.02 -28.49 -7.89
N CYS A 6 -29.80 -28.95 -8.09
CA CYS A 6 -28.60 -28.12 -8.05
C CYS A 6 -28.39 -27.50 -9.45
N GLY A 7 -29.06 -26.38 -9.71
CA GLY A 7 -28.80 -25.55 -10.89
C GLY A 7 -27.42 -24.92 -10.81
N GLY A 8 -26.45 -25.52 -11.51
CA GLY A 8 -25.11 -24.97 -11.72
C GLY A 8 -25.13 -23.73 -12.61
N GLY A 9 -25.41 -22.58 -12.00
CA GLY A 9 -25.25 -21.27 -12.64
C GLY A 9 -23.79 -21.00 -12.95
N ARG A 10 -23.43 -21.10 -14.23
CA ARG A 10 -22.12 -20.73 -14.77
C ARG A 10 -21.98 -19.21 -14.61
N TRP A 11 -21.21 -18.75 -13.61
CA TRP A 11 -20.87 -17.34 -13.44
C TRP A 11 -20.05 -16.89 -14.65
N THR A 12 -20.72 -16.30 -15.63
CA THR A 12 -20.04 -15.57 -16.70
C THR A 12 -19.42 -14.33 -16.06
N SER A 13 -18.09 -14.35 -15.94
CA SER A 13 -17.24 -13.23 -15.53
C SER A 13 -17.60 -11.98 -16.36
N SER A 14 -18.49 -11.15 -15.82
CA SER A 14 -18.61 -9.77 -16.23
C SER A 14 -17.30 -9.11 -15.86
N ARG A 15 -16.46 -8.79 -16.87
CA ARG A 15 -15.21 -8.04 -16.67
C ARG A 15 -15.49 -6.85 -15.76
N LYS A 16 -14.99 -6.91 -14.53
CA LYS A 16 -15.07 -5.82 -13.57
C LYS A 16 -14.32 -4.65 -14.18
N VAL A 17 -15.02 -3.57 -14.53
CA VAL A 17 -14.37 -2.31 -14.88
C VAL A 17 -13.84 -1.74 -13.59
N VAL A 18 -12.61 -2.11 -13.23
CA VAL A 18 -11.94 -1.49 -12.09
C VAL A 18 -11.29 -0.21 -12.60
N VAL A 19 -11.68 0.92 -12.00
CA VAL A 19 -11.05 2.21 -12.27
C VAL A 19 -9.70 2.21 -11.59
N PHE A 20 -8.64 2.59 -12.31
CA PHE A 20 -7.29 2.74 -11.76
C PHE A 20 -7.29 3.77 -10.62
N GLN A 21 -6.94 3.33 -9.41
CA GLN A 21 -6.95 4.14 -8.20
C GLN A 21 -5.55 4.56 -7.79
N LEU A 22 -5.46 5.79 -7.28
CA LEU A 22 -4.19 6.39 -6.88
C LEU A 22 -4.06 6.47 -5.36
N GLY A 23 -2.96 5.97 -4.82
CA GLY A 23 -2.57 6.11 -3.43
C GLY A 23 -1.27 6.89 -3.25
N ALA A 24 -1.12 7.56 -2.11
CA ALA A 24 0.14 8.16 -1.68
C ALA A 24 0.60 7.46 -0.40
N ALA A 25 1.86 7.03 -0.36
CA ALA A 25 2.48 6.53 0.86
C ALA A 25 3.23 7.64 1.59
N VAL A 26 3.21 7.61 2.93
CA VAL A 26 3.96 8.53 3.78
C VAL A 26 4.62 7.78 4.93
N LYS A 27 5.83 8.21 5.25
CA LYS A 27 6.56 7.77 6.44
C LYS A 27 6.36 8.77 7.56
N PRO A 28 5.89 8.37 8.76
CA PRO A 28 5.60 9.34 9.81
C PRO A 28 6.85 10.06 10.33
N SER A 29 8.04 9.46 10.23
CA SER A 29 9.31 10.12 10.57
C SER A 29 9.58 11.39 9.75
N LEU A 30 9.08 11.46 8.50
CA LEU A 30 9.24 12.64 7.64
C LEU A 30 8.36 13.83 8.07
N LEU A 31 7.40 13.59 8.96
CA LEU A 31 6.44 14.60 9.38
C LEU A 31 6.93 15.41 10.58
N ASN A 32 7.99 15.00 11.28
CA ASN A 32 8.58 15.67 12.45
C ASN A 32 7.56 16.07 13.56
N GLU A 33 7.90 17.04 14.42
CA GLU A 33 7.12 17.45 15.60
C GLU A 33 5.70 17.94 15.28
N ASN A 34 5.46 18.47 14.07
CA ASN A 34 4.14 18.96 13.63
C ASN A 34 3.33 17.89 12.86
N ARG A 35 3.43 16.64 13.28
CA ARG A 35 2.91 15.47 12.56
C ARG A 35 1.43 15.60 12.21
N ARG A 36 0.58 15.99 13.17
CA ARG A 36 -0.88 16.12 12.99
C ARG A 36 -1.22 17.16 11.92
N ASP A 37 -0.71 18.37 12.06
CA ASP A 37 -0.98 19.46 11.12
C ASP A 37 -0.52 19.14 9.70
N LYS A 38 0.65 18.49 9.57
CA LYS A 38 1.15 18.07 8.27
C LYS A 38 0.30 16.97 7.64
N LEU A 39 -0.21 16.01 8.43
CA LEU A 39 -1.13 15.00 7.92
C LEU A 39 -2.44 15.62 7.44
N LEU A 40 -2.99 16.58 8.21
CA LEU A 40 -4.21 17.29 7.81
C LEU A 40 -4.02 18.07 6.50
N ARG A 41 -2.90 18.78 6.36
CA ARG A 41 -2.55 19.47 5.10
C ARG A 41 -2.34 18.49 3.96
N LEU A 42 -1.71 17.36 4.22
CA LEU A 42 -1.50 16.30 3.23
C LEU A 42 -2.85 15.74 2.75
N ILE A 43 -3.77 15.39 3.66
CA ILE A 43 -5.11 14.91 3.30
C ILE A 43 -5.85 15.94 2.43
N GLN A 44 -5.81 17.22 2.81
CA GLN A 44 -6.45 18.28 2.02
C GLN A 44 -5.88 18.37 0.61
N LEU A 45 -4.55 18.28 0.47
CA LEU A 45 -3.89 18.26 -0.82
C LEU A 45 -4.29 17.01 -1.63
N LEU A 46 -4.19 15.82 -1.03
CA LEU A 46 -4.51 14.54 -1.67
C LEU A 46 -5.97 14.51 -2.15
N ASN A 47 -6.90 15.05 -1.36
CA ASN A 47 -8.30 15.19 -1.73
C ASN A 47 -8.47 16.08 -2.97
N GLY A 48 -7.83 17.26 -2.99
CA GLY A 48 -7.85 18.16 -4.16
C GLY A 48 -7.22 17.55 -5.41
N LEU A 49 -6.35 16.55 -5.25
CA LEU A 49 -5.72 15.80 -6.34
C LEU A 49 -6.43 14.48 -6.69
N GLN A 50 -7.52 14.14 -5.99
CA GLN A 50 -8.32 12.93 -6.19
C GLN A 50 -7.55 11.63 -5.93
N TYR A 51 -6.65 11.64 -4.94
CA TYR A 51 -6.10 10.39 -4.42
C TYR A 51 -7.17 9.62 -3.66
N SER A 52 -7.25 8.32 -3.90
CA SER A 52 -8.16 7.40 -3.21
C SER A 52 -7.62 7.01 -1.84
N TYR A 53 -6.29 6.89 -1.69
CA TYR A 53 -5.66 6.33 -0.49
C TYR A 53 -4.51 7.19 0.05
N LEU A 54 -4.44 7.29 1.38
CA LEU A 54 -3.25 7.69 2.11
C LEU A 54 -2.71 6.47 2.86
N VAL A 55 -1.62 5.87 2.39
CA VAL A 55 -0.96 4.74 3.05
C VAL A 55 0.08 5.28 4.02
N VAL A 56 -0.09 5.00 5.31
CA VAL A 56 0.88 5.34 6.34
C VAL A 56 1.79 4.15 6.54
N ASP A 57 3.04 4.27 6.08
CA ASP A 57 4.05 3.22 6.19
C ASP A 57 4.45 3.02 7.66
N SER A 58 4.79 1.77 8.01
CA SER A 58 5.38 1.46 9.31
C SER A 58 6.91 1.47 9.24
N GLU A 59 7.51 1.97 10.31
CA GLU A 59 8.96 2.09 10.48
C GLU A 59 9.41 1.37 11.76
N ARG A 60 10.26 2.02 12.56
CA ARG A 60 10.55 1.58 13.93
C ARG A 60 9.36 1.96 14.82
N SER A 61 9.17 1.24 15.93
CA SER A 61 8.06 1.49 16.84
C SER A 61 7.97 2.96 17.32
N ALA A 62 9.12 3.58 17.64
CA ALA A 62 9.19 4.98 18.04
C ALA A 62 8.81 5.98 16.93
N ASP A 63 8.93 5.59 15.66
CA ASP A 63 8.67 6.44 14.50
C ASP A 63 7.26 6.27 13.94
N ASP A 64 6.54 5.22 14.33
CA ASP A 64 5.21 4.92 13.83
C ASP A 64 4.18 6.03 14.16
N LEU A 65 3.12 6.08 13.36
CA LEU A 65 1.94 6.86 13.70
C LEU A 65 1.26 6.24 14.92
N SER A 66 0.92 7.04 15.93
CA SER A 66 0.15 6.53 17.08
C SER A 66 -1.26 6.15 16.64
N ILE A 67 -1.91 5.22 17.34
CA ILE A 67 -3.31 4.86 17.04
C ILE A 67 -4.25 6.05 17.32
N SER A 68 -3.93 6.89 18.32
CA SER A 68 -4.65 8.15 18.56
C SER A 68 -4.57 9.10 17.36
N ASP A 69 -3.40 9.28 16.76
CA ASP A 69 -3.27 10.10 15.55
C ASP A 69 -4.00 9.48 14.37
N TYR A 70 -3.95 8.15 14.20
CA TYR A 70 -4.72 7.45 13.16
C TYR A 70 -6.24 7.63 13.35
N SER A 71 -6.74 7.58 14.60
CA SER A 71 -8.15 7.83 14.91
C SER A 71 -8.60 9.22 14.46
N MET A 72 -7.76 10.23 14.69
CA MET A 72 -8.00 11.58 14.17
C MET A 72 -8.05 11.60 12.63
N LEU A 73 -7.16 10.88 11.94
CA LEU A 73 -7.23 10.78 10.47
C LEU A 73 -8.51 10.11 10.00
N ALA A 74 -8.92 9.01 10.65
CA ALA A 74 -10.14 8.29 10.33
C ALA A 74 -11.38 9.18 10.49
N GLU A 75 -11.44 9.94 11.58
CA GLU A 75 -12.51 10.91 11.84
C GLU A 75 -12.59 11.98 10.74
N VAL A 76 -11.45 12.65 10.45
CA VAL A 76 -11.41 13.74 9.46
C VAL A 76 -11.73 13.21 8.06
N CYS A 77 -11.19 12.06 7.68
CA CYS A 77 -11.46 11.47 6.37
C CYS A 77 -12.91 11.03 6.23
N GLY A 78 -13.52 10.51 7.29
CA GLY A 78 -14.93 10.13 7.32
C GLY A 78 -15.86 11.33 7.19
N GLN A 79 -15.66 12.37 8.00
CA GLN A 79 -16.50 13.58 8.00
C GLN A 79 -16.47 14.32 6.66
N ARG A 80 -15.31 14.32 5.98
CA ARG A 80 -15.09 15.08 4.75
C ARG A 80 -15.17 14.25 3.48
N SER A 81 -15.44 12.95 3.58
CA SER A 81 -15.43 12.00 2.46
C SER A 81 -14.17 12.12 1.59
N THR A 82 -12.99 12.22 2.23
CA THR A 82 -11.71 12.36 1.53
C THR A 82 -11.04 11.01 1.26
N CYS A 83 -9.76 11.00 0.88
CA CYS A 83 -8.98 9.78 0.72
C CYS A 83 -9.07 8.87 1.95
N THR A 84 -9.15 7.55 1.74
CA THR A 84 -9.19 6.57 2.82
C THR A 84 -7.79 6.40 3.43
N PRO A 85 -7.63 6.61 4.75
CA PRO A 85 -6.36 6.36 5.41
C PRO A 85 -6.17 4.84 5.57
N ILE A 86 -4.98 4.35 5.24
CA ILE A 86 -4.59 2.94 5.37
C ILE A 86 -3.38 2.87 6.30
N LEU A 87 -3.53 2.21 7.45
CA LEU A 87 -2.41 2.02 8.38
C LEU A 87 -1.63 0.76 8.02
N THR A 88 -0.33 0.86 7.82
CA THR A 88 0.53 -0.32 7.65
C THR A 88 0.86 -0.92 9.01
N ILE A 89 0.61 -2.21 9.19
CA ILE A 89 0.86 -2.93 10.45
C ILE A 89 1.75 -4.15 10.17
N PRO A 90 2.99 -4.17 10.71
CA PRO A 90 3.91 -5.29 10.56
C PRO A 90 3.60 -6.41 11.56
N VAL A 91 3.21 -7.58 11.07
CA VAL A 91 2.71 -8.67 11.94
C VAL A 91 3.79 -9.35 12.79
N ARG A 92 5.08 -9.19 12.45
CA ARG A 92 6.18 -9.82 13.21
C ARG A 92 6.58 -9.04 14.44
N ARG A 93 6.14 -7.78 14.56
CA ARG A 93 6.55 -6.95 15.69
C ARG A 93 5.94 -7.46 16.98
N SER A 94 6.71 -7.30 18.06
CA SER A 94 6.33 -7.66 19.42
C SER A 94 5.04 -6.95 19.88
N ASP A 95 4.83 -5.71 19.44
CA ASP A 95 3.65 -4.89 19.74
C ASP A 95 2.47 -5.11 18.77
N PHE A 96 2.56 -6.08 17.84
CA PHE A 96 1.55 -6.31 16.81
C PHE A 96 0.14 -6.50 17.39
N HIS A 97 -0.02 -7.35 18.41
CA HIS A 97 -1.35 -7.73 18.92
C HIS A 97 -2.07 -6.55 19.59
N GLU A 98 -1.37 -5.81 20.44
CA GLU A 98 -1.89 -4.62 21.11
C GLU A 98 -2.27 -3.56 20.08
N ARG A 99 -1.32 -3.17 19.22
CA ARG A 99 -1.51 -2.16 18.19
C ARG A 99 -2.63 -2.50 17.20
N PHE A 100 -2.75 -3.78 16.81
CA PHE A 100 -3.80 -4.22 15.90
C PHE A 100 -5.18 -4.23 16.57
N SER A 101 -5.26 -4.60 17.85
CA SER A 101 -6.52 -4.54 18.61
C SER A 101 -7.03 -3.10 18.73
N GLU A 102 -6.17 -2.16 19.14
CA GLU A 102 -6.54 -0.75 19.22
C GLU A 102 -6.94 -0.18 17.85
N PHE A 103 -6.24 -0.57 16.79
CA PHE A 103 -6.61 -0.19 15.43
C PHE A 103 -8.00 -0.70 15.03
N LEU A 104 -8.34 -1.95 15.37
CA LEU A 104 -9.66 -2.51 15.08
C LEU A 104 -10.78 -1.76 15.81
N GLU A 105 -10.54 -1.34 17.06
CA GLU A 105 -11.50 -0.50 17.81
C GLU A 105 -11.77 0.83 17.09
N VAL A 106 -10.70 1.52 16.65
CA VAL A 106 -10.81 2.78 15.89
C VAL A 106 -11.59 2.58 14.60
N VAL A 107 -11.27 1.54 13.82
CA VAL A 107 -11.96 1.26 12.56
C VAL A 107 -13.44 0.89 12.81
N SER A 108 -13.72 0.10 13.84
CA SER A 108 -15.09 -0.24 14.23
C SER A 108 -15.89 0.99 14.64
N GLN A 109 -15.27 1.94 15.33
CA GLN A 109 -15.91 3.15 15.83
C GLN A 109 -16.25 4.12 14.69
N HIS A 110 -15.32 4.35 13.77
CA HIS A 110 -15.49 5.36 12.72
C HIS A 110 -16.11 4.80 11.43
N GLY A 111 -16.07 3.50 11.21
CA GLY A 111 -16.54 2.87 9.97
C GLY A 111 -15.73 3.28 8.73
N VAL A 112 -14.54 3.86 8.92
CA VAL A 112 -13.68 4.41 7.87
C VAL A 112 -12.23 3.98 8.12
N GLY A 113 -11.46 3.86 7.04
CA GLY A 113 -10.04 3.56 7.05
C GLY A 113 -9.73 2.22 6.39
N GLY A 114 -8.56 1.67 6.68
CA GLY A 114 -8.14 0.36 6.20
C GLY A 114 -6.78 -0.03 6.73
N VAL A 115 -6.35 -1.24 6.42
CA VAL A 115 -5.07 -1.78 6.91
C VAL A 115 -4.23 -2.32 5.77
N CYS A 116 -2.92 -2.13 5.85
CA CYS A 116 -1.93 -2.84 5.06
C CYS A 116 -1.13 -3.78 5.96
N LEU A 117 -1.41 -5.08 5.91
CA LEU A 117 -0.69 -6.08 6.69
C LEU A 117 0.59 -6.47 5.96
N VAL A 118 1.73 -6.39 6.64
CA VAL A 118 3.02 -6.75 6.07
C VAL A 118 3.78 -7.68 7.00
N ALA A 119 4.75 -8.43 6.47
CA ALA A 119 5.64 -9.23 7.31
C ALA A 119 6.49 -8.38 8.27
N GLY A 120 6.72 -7.11 7.95
CA GLY A 120 7.65 -6.22 8.65
C GLY A 120 8.98 -6.13 7.91
N ASN A 121 9.53 -4.91 7.84
CA ASN A 121 10.80 -4.65 7.17
C ASN A 121 11.95 -5.13 8.07
N PRO A 122 12.83 -6.05 7.60
CA PRO A 122 13.94 -6.56 8.39
C PRO A 122 14.88 -5.49 8.98
N ALA A 123 14.94 -4.28 8.39
CA ALA A 123 15.74 -3.17 8.91
C ALA A 123 15.17 -2.54 10.20
N TYR A 124 13.93 -2.90 10.58
CA TYR A 124 13.23 -2.35 11.74
C TYR A 124 12.84 -3.42 12.76
N LEU A 125 13.16 -4.69 12.50
CA LEU A 125 12.84 -5.80 13.38
C LEU A 125 14.06 -6.20 14.20
N ASP A 126 13.83 -6.58 15.46
CA ASP A 126 14.86 -7.21 16.28
C ASP A 126 15.09 -8.69 15.90
N GLU A 127 16.08 -9.34 16.52
CA GLU A 127 16.40 -10.74 16.23
C GLU A 127 15.26 -11.72 16.53
N HIS A 128 14.46 -11.45 17.55
CA HIS A 128 13.33 -12.30 17.93
C HIS A 128 12.20 -12.14 16.91
N GLU A 129 11.84 -10.91 16.58
CA GLU A 129 10.83 -10.56 15.58
C GLU A 129 11.20 -11.11 14.19
N LEU A 130 12.48 -11.10 13.81
CA LEU A 130 12.95 -11.69 12.54
C LEU A 130 12.66 -13.20 12.43
N ARG A 131 12.63 -13.92 13.55
CA ARG A 131 12.36 -15.37 13.61
C ARG A 131 10.87 -15.70 13.55
N VAL A 132 9.99 -14.72 13.79
CA VAL A 132 8.53 -14.90 13.73
C VAL A 132 8.09 -15.18 12.30
N ARG A 133 7.30 -16.25 12.11
CA ARG A 133 6.72 -16.61 10.81
C ARG A 133 5.44 -15.78 10.57
N PRO A 134 5.40 -14.91 9.54
CA PRO A 134 4.30 -13.96 9.36
C PRO A 134 3.04 -14.61 8.79
N GLY A 135 3.16 -15.78 8.16
CA GLY A 135 2.12 -16.35 7.31
C GLY A 135 0.79 -16.57 8.03
N ARG A 136 0.83 -17.14 9.23
CA ARG A 136 -0.37 -17.40 10.03
C ARG A 136 -0.94 -16.11 10.61
N LEU A 137 -0.07 -15.24 11.13
CA LEU A 137 -0.44 -13.95 11.70
C LEU A 137 -1.17 -13.05 10.70
N ILE A 138 -0.72 -13.00 9.44
CA ILE A 138 -1.43 -12.24 8.38
C ILE A 138 -2.83 -12.81 8.12
N LEU A 139 -2.99 -14.13 8.06
CA LEU A 139 -4.29 -14.73 7.79
C LEU A 139 -5.27 -14.52 8.95
N ASP A 140 -4.81 -14.71 10.18
CA ASP A 140 -5.64 -14.48 11.37
C ASP A 140 -6.03 -13.00 11.50
N ALA A 141 -5.08 -12.07 11.24
CA ALA A 141 -5.35 -10.64 11.21
C ALA A 141 -6.30 -10.23 10.08
N SER A 142 -6.16 -10.83 8.90
CA SER A 142 -7.07 -10.60 7.77
C SER A 142 -8.50 -11.05 8.10
N ALA A 143 -8.64 -12.21 8.74
CA ALA A 143 -9.93 -12.72 9.21
C ALA A 143 -10.56 -11.78 10.26
N ALA A 144 -9.79 -11.37 11.26
CA ALA A 144 -10.24 -10.45 12.31
C ALA A 144 -10.67 -9.10 11.72
N PHE A 145 -9.86 -8.51 10.83
CA PHE A 145 -10.20 -7.27 10.15
C PHE A 145 -11.49 -7.42 9.34
N ARG A 146 -11.69 -8.54 8.64
CA ARG A 146 -12.94 -8.77 7.89
C ARG A 146 -14.15 -8.98 8.77
N GLY A 147 -13.98 -9.53 9.96
CA GLY A 147 -15.06 -9.64 10.95
C GLY A 147 -15.56 -8.28 11.45
N VAL A 148 -14.67 -7.29 11.55
CA VAL A 148 -14.98 -5.93 12.02
C VAL A 148 -15.37 -4.99 10.88
N ALA A 149 -14.67 -5.08 9.75
CA ALA A 149 -14.73 -4.13 8.64
C ALA A 149 -14.84 -4.88 7.28
N PRO A 150 -16.01 -5.48 6.98
CA PRO A 150 -16.17 -6.37 5.83
C PRO A 150 -15.95 -5.68 4.47
N HIS A 151 -16.18 -4.37 4.39
CA HIS A 151 -16.14 -3.61 3.14
C HIS A 151 -14.94 -2.65 3.02
N LEU A 152 -14.17 -2.46 4.09
CA LEU A 152 -13.05 -1.52 4.07
C LEU A 152 -11.82 -2.11 3.38
N PRO A 153 -10.91 -1.29 2.82
CA PRO A 153 -9.70 -1.80 2.19
C PRO A 153 -8.82 -2.61 3.15
N LEU A 154 -8.44 -3.80 2.68
CA LEU A 154 -7.46 -4.68 3.31
C LEU A 154 -6.38 -4.92 2.28
N MET A 155 -5.17 -4.44 2.53
CA MET A 155 -4.01 -4.69 1.69
C MET A 155 -3.08 -5.68 2.39
N VAL A 156 -2.36 -6.50 1.62
CA VAL A 156 -1.31 -7.39 2.13
C VAL A 156 -0.06 -7.22 1.28
N GLY A 157 1.03 -6.73 1.88
CA GLY A 157 2.31 -6.61 1.18
C GLY A 157 2.83 -7.99 0.78
N SER A 158 3.11 -8.23 -0.51
CA SER A 158 3.45 -9.57 -1.01
C SER A 158 4.92 -9.97 -0.82
N GLU A 159 5.80 -9.02 -0.49
CA GLU A 159 7.25 -9.24 -0.45
C GLU A 159 7.63 -10.44 0.44
N LYS A 160 8.21 -11.48 -0.20
CA LYS A 160 8.64 -12.76 0.42
C LYS A 160 7.50 -13.60 1.02
N ILE A 161 6.25 -13.21 0.81
CA ILE A 161 5.06 -13.91 1.34
C ILE A 161 3.93 -14.03 0.31
N VAL A 162 4.27 -14.06 -0.99
CA VAL A 162 3.33 -14.15 -2.13
C VAL A 162 2.24 -15.19 -1.93
N LYS A 163 2.58 -16.41 -1.49
CA LYS A 163 1.60 -17.49 -1.22
C LYS A 163 0.60 -17.13 -0.11
N THR A 164 1.05 -16.44 0.94
CA THR A 164 0.18 -15.97 2.02
C THR A 164 -0.71 -14.83 1.54
N ALA A 165 -0.15 -13.86 0.80
CA ALA A 165 -0.92 -12.78 0.20
C ALA A 165 -2.04 -13.32 -0.70
N LEU A 166 -1.74 -14.31 -1.55
CA LEU A 166 -2.74 -14.97 -2.40
C LEU A 166 -3.85 -15.64 -1.59
N LYS A 167 -3.49 -16.37 -0.52
CA LYS A 167 -4.50 -16.97 0.37
C LYS A 167 -5.37 -15.91 1.05
N ALA A 168 -4.78 -14.80 1.51
CA ALA A 168 -5.52 -13.70 2.10
C ALA A 168 -6.46 -13.04 1.08
N SER A 169 -6.02 -12.89 -0.17
CA SER A 169 -6.85 -12.37 -1.27
C SER A 169 -8.04 -13.28 -1.59
N GLN A 170 -7.84 -14.59 -1.61
CA GLN A 170 -8.88 -15.57 -1.90
C GLN A 170 -9.89 -15.73 -0.75
N LEU A 171 -9.41 -15.79 0.49
CA LEU A 171 -10.26 -16.06 1.66
C LEU A 171 -10.90 -14.81 2.24
N TYR A 172 -10.20 -13.67 2.17
CA TYR A 172 -10.55 -12.45 2.87
C TYR A 172 -10.61 -11.25 1.94
N HIS A 173 -10.64 -11.44 0.61
CA HIS A 173 -10.70 -10.34 -0.37
C HIS A 173 -9.65 -9.25 -0.11
N ALA A 174 -8.47 -9.63 0.36
CA ALA A 174 -7.34 -8.73 0.53
C ALA A 174 -6.74 -8.37 -0.84
N TRP A 175 -6.28 -7.12 -1.00
CA TRP A 175 -5.56 -6.69 -2.18
C TRP A 175 -4.06 -6.97 -1.96
N PRO A 176 -3.41 -7.83 -2.76
CA PRO A 176 -1.97 -7.94 -2.71
C PRO A 176 -1.36 -6.59 -3.10
N LEU A 177 -0.46 -6.07 -2.28
CA LEU A 177 0.30 -4.87 -2.56
C LEU A 177 1.72 -5.29 -2.95
N ILE A 178 1.96 -5.34 -4.25
CA ILE A 178 3.20 -5.81 -4.86
C ILE A 178 4.18 -4.65 -4.96
N LEU A 179 5.46 -4.89 -4.68
CA LEU A 179 6.47 -3.85 -4.89
C LEU A 179 6.87 -3.83 -6.36
N LEU A 180 6.95 -2.64 -6.95
CA LEU A 180 7.40 -2.48 -8.33
C LEU A 180 8.77 -3.18 -8.52
N ASN A 181 8.80 -4.13 -9.45
CA ASN A 181 9.97 -4.94 -9.74
C ASN A 181 9.92 -5.48 -11.18
N PRO A 182 11.05 -5.98 -11.74
CA PRO A 182 11.10 -6.51 -13.10
C PRO A 182 10.13 -7.66 -13.41
N GLY A 183 9.79 -8.49 -12.41
CA GLY A 183 8.87 -9.62 -12.53
C GLY A 183 7.43 -9.29 -12.12
N LEU A 184 7.05 -8.00 -12.12
CA LEU A 184 5.72 -7.55 -11.71
C LEU A 184 4.60 -8.24 -12.52
N HIS A 185 4.77 -8.40 -13.83
CA HIS A 185 3.73 -9.00 -14.68
C HIS A 185 3.50 -10.49 -14.34
N GLU A 186 4.57 -11.23 -14.09
CA GLU A 186 4.55 -12.63 -13.69
C GLU A 186 3.96 -12.80 -12.29
N GLU A 187 4.27 -11.90 -11.36
CA GLU A 187 3.68 -11.92 -10.01
C GLU A 187 2.19 -11.59 -10.06
N LEU A 188 1.76 -10.61 -10.88
CA LEU A 188 0.35 -10.25 -11.06
C LEU A 188 -0.50 -11.40 -11.61
N LYS A 189 0.05 -12.25 -12.49
CA LYS A 189 -0.66 -13.44 -12.99
C LYS A 189 -1.10 -14.40 -11.88
N LEU A 190 -0.44 -14.40 -10.73
CA LEU A 190 -0.85 -15.20 -9.58
C LEU A 190 -2.17 -14.71 -8.96
N TYR A 191 -2.56 -13.47 -9.25
CA TYR A 191 -3.73 -12.78 -8.72
C TYR A 191 -4.80 -12.51 -9.78
N ASP A 192 -4.78 -13.25 -10.90
CA ASP A 192 -5.74 -13.07 -11.99
C ASP A 192 -7.20 -13.11 -11.49
N GLY A 193 -7.99 -12.13 -11.92
CA GLY A 193 -9.37 -11.92 -11.46
C GLY A 193 -9.54 -11.31 -10.05
N LEU A 194 -8.45 -10.98 -9.35
CA LEU A 194 -8.46 -10.31 -8.05
C LEU A 194 -8.01 -8.85 -8.18
N THR A 195 -8.46 -8.00 -7.26
CA THR A 195 -7.96 -6.61 -7.19
C THR A 195 -6.54 -6.60 -6.66
N ALA A 196 -5.60 -6.00 -7.38
CA ALA A 196 -4.18 -5.94 -7.03
C ALA A 196 -3.62 -4.52 -7.05
N GLY A 197 -2.73 -4.23 -6.10
CA GLY A 197 -2.03 -2.96 -5.97
C GLY A 197 -0.53 -3.07 -6.24
N VAL A 198 0.07 -1.98 -6.70
CA VAL A 198 1.51 -1.81 -6.81
C VAL A 198 1.97 -0.66 -5.95
N TYR A 199 3.04 -0.87 -5.20
CA TYR A 199 3.74 0.17 -4.44
C TYR A 199 5.05 0.51 -5.14
N ALA A 200 5.30 1.80 -5.37
CA ALA A 200 6.52 2.28 -6.02
C ALA A 200 7.02 3.60 -5.40
N PRO A 201 8.31 3.72 -5.06
CA PRO A 201 8.90 5.03 -4.83
C PRO A 201 8.92 5.82 -6.13
N PHE A 202 8.72 7.15 -6.06
CA PHE A 202 8.70 7.99 -7.25
C PHE A 202 9.40 9.33 -7.04
N HIS A 203 9.89 9.89 -8.14
CA HIS A 203 10.40 11.25 -8.24
C HIS A 203 10.30 11.73 -9.70
N ILE A 204 9.48 12.74 -9.95
CA ILE A 204 9.21 13.24 -11.30
C ILE A 204 10.00 14.54 -11.52
N SER A 205 11.14 14.41 -12.20
CA SER A 205 12.03 15.50 -12.57
C SER A 205 12.93 15.07 -13.73
N GLU A 206 13.38 16.03 -14.55
CA GLU A 206 14.38 15.78 -15.60
C GLU A 206 15.78 15.56 -15.01
N THR A 207 16.01 16.02 -13.79
CA THR A 207 17.26 15.87 -13.06
C THR A 207 17.03 15.10 -11.76
N LEU A 208 18.02 14.29 -11.36
CA LEU A 208 18.00 13.60 -10.09
C LEU A 208 18.88 14.34 -9.09
N GLU A 209 18.25 15.00 -8.12
CA GLU A 209 18.95 15.69 -7.03
C GLU A 209 19.70 14.69 -6.15
N ARG A 210 20.80 15.13 -5.53
CA ARG A 210 21.67 14.27 -4.72
C ARG A 210 20.92 13.57 -3.60
N ASP A 211 20.12 14.29 -2.84
CA ASP A 211 19.36 13.73 -1.70
C ASP A 211 18.35 12.67 -2.16
N VAL A 212 17.74 12.85 -3.33
CA VAL A 212 16.83 11.87 -3.93
C VAL A 212 17.60 10.64 -4.41
N SER A 213 18.76 10.85 -5.02
CA SER A 213 19.66 9.78 -5.43
C SER A 213 20.11 8.92 -4.24
N ASP A 214 20.47 9.54 -3.11
CA ASP A 214 20.89 8.83 -1.90
C ASP A 214 19.74 7.99 -1.32
N ARG A 215 18.51 8.53 -1.32
CA ARG A 215 17.30 7.79 -0.91
C ARG A 215 17.00 6.61 -1.83
N LEU A 216 17.16 6.79 -3.15
CA LEU A 216 17.03 5.72 -4.13
C LEU A 216 18.08 4.64 -3.94
N GLN A 217 19.33 5.02 -3.68
CA GLN A 217 20.41 4.08 -3.44
C GLN A 217 20.13 3.24 -2.19
N ALA A 218 19.69 3.87 -1.10
CA ALA A 218 19.27 3.17 0.12
C ALA A 218 18.04 2.27 -0.07
N TYR A 219 17.14 2.60 -1.00
CA TYR A 219 16.02 1.75 -1.38
C TYR A 219 16.47 0.55 -2.21
N ILE A 220 17.26 0.78 -3.26
CA ILE A 220 17.75 -0.25 -4.19
C ILE A 220 18.67 -1.25 -3.50
N SER A 221 19.54 -0.81 -2.59
CA SER A 221 20.45 -1.71 -1.85
C SER A 221 19.69 -2.81 -1.09
N ARG A 222 18.48 -2.51 -0.62
CA ARG A 222 17.60 -3.47 0.06
C ARG A 222 16.98 -4.50 -0.88
N ARG A 223 16.97 -4.25 -2.20
CA ARG A 223 16.47 -5.18 -3.22
C ARG A 223 17.43 -6.31 -3.57
N LYS A 224 18.70 -6.23 -3.14
CA LYS A 224 19.73 -7.26 -3.41
C LYS A 224 19.81 -7.64 -4.90
N THR A 225 19.75 -6.63 -5.77
CA THR A 225 19.85 -6.80 -7.23
C THR A 225 21.31 -6.73 -7.69
N SER A 226 21.61 -7.35 -8.84
CA SER A 226 22.89 -7.25 -9.55
C SER A 226 22.91 -6.16 -10.63
N LEU A 227 21.79 -5.46 -10.84
CA LEU A 227 21.66 -4.39 -11.83
C LEU A 227 22.56 -3.20 -11.48
N GLY A 228 23.03 -2.47 -12.50
CA GLY A 228 23.67 -1.17 -12.30
C GLY A 228 22.70 -0.16 -11.66
N PHE A 229 23.21 0.90 -11.03
CA PHE A 229 22.35 1.86 -10.30
C PHE A 229 21.19 2.40 -11.15
N TRP A 230 21.46 2.88 -12.37
CA TRP A 230 20.43 3.44 -13.24
C TRP A 230 19.41 2.39 -13.71
N GLU A 231 19.87 1.20 -14.06
CA GLU A 231 18.99 0.08 -14.40
C GLU A 231 18.10 -0.32 -13.21
N ALA A 232 18.65 -0.31 -11.99
CA ALA A 232 17.90 -0.59 -10.79
C ALA A 232 16.89 0.52 -10.44
N VAL A 233 17.24 1.80 -10.64
CA VAL A 233 16.29 2.92 -10.52
C VAL A 233 15.12 2.71 -11.47
N GLU A 234 15.40 2.35 -12.73
CA GLU A 234 14.35 2.03 -13.70
C GLU A 234 13.54 0.80 -13.29
N ALA A 235 14.17 -0.27 -12.83
CA ALA A 235 13.49 -1.51 -12.46
C ALA A 235 12.56 -1.39 -11.24
N PHE A 236 12.95 -0.61 -10.22
CA PHE A 236 12.32 -0.66 -8.90
C PHE A 236 11.65 0.66 -8.45
N SER A 237 11.71 1.72 -9.25
CA SER A 237 11.12 3.03 -8.92
C SER A 237 10.46 3.69 -10.12
N LEU A 238 9.65 4.72 -9.88
CA LEU A 238 9.12 5.64 -10.87
C LEU A 238 9.88 6.97 -10.80
N ALA A 239 11.17 6.94 -11.13
CA ALA A 239 12.02 8.14 -11.17
C ALA A 239 12.38 8.55 -12.61
N GLY A 240 12.26 9.85 -12.91
CA GLY A 240 12.62 10.45 -14.20
C GLY A 240 11.63 11.50 -14.71
N GLY A 241 11.82 11.93 -15.96
CA GLY A 241 10.99 12.96 -16.60
C GLY A 241 9.52 12.57 -16.72
N LEU A 242 8.64 13.59 -16.81
CA LEU A 242 7.18 13.43 -16.75
C LEU A 242 6.66 12.43 -17.80
N TRP A 243 7.16 12.51 -19.03
CA TRP A 243 6.73 11.65 -20.14
C TRP A 243 7.08 10.18 -19.89
N LYS A 244 8.31 9.92 -19.44
CA LYS A 244 8.79 8.57 -19.11
C LYS A 244 7.93 7.94 -18.01
N ILE A 245 7.62 8.70 -16.95
CA ILE A 245 6.79 8.19 -15.86
C ILE A 245 5.35 7.94 -16.33
N ARG A 246 4.77 8.82 -17.15
CA ARG A 246 3.44 8.59 -17.74
C ARG A 246 3.37 7.29 -18.53
N GLN A 247 4.34 7.03 -19.40
CA GLN A 247 4.38 5.77 -20.15
C GLN A 247 4.48 4.55 -19.25
N ARG A 248 5.23 4.66 -18.14
CA ARG A 248 5.37 3.55 -17.19
C ARG A 248 4.10 3.31 -16.38
N VAL A 249 3.42 4.36 -15.94
CA VAL A 249 2.12 4.25 -15.28
C VAL A 249 1.08 3.65 -16.23
N SER A 250 1.09 4.03 -17.52
CA SER A 250 0.29 3.40 -18.58
C SER A 250 0.48 1.90 -18.65
N ARG A 251 1.74 1.45 -18.75
CA ARG A 251 2.06 0.02 -18.81
C ARG A 251 1.65 -0.72 -17.53
N ILE A 252 1.82 -0.10 -16.36
CA ILE A 252 1.39 -0.67 -15.07
C ILE A 252 -0.12 -0.87 -15.07
N SER A 253 -0.90 0.10 -15.55
CA SER A 253 -2.35 -0.04 -15.66
C SER A 253 -2.76 -1.10 -16.70
N GLU A 254 -2.10 -1.12 -17.87
CA GLU A 254 -2.38 -2.06 -18.96
C GLU A 254 -2.15 -3.53 -18.58
N ILE A 255 -1.23 -3.81 -17.65
CA ILE A 255 -0.98 -5.19 -17.15
C ILE A 255 -1.92 -5.61 -16.03
N GLY A 256 -2.98 -4.85 -15.75
CA GLY A 256 -4.06 -5.23 -14.82
C GLY A 256 -3.85 -4.79 -13.37
N VAL A 257 -3.07 -3.72 -13.13
CA VAL A 257 -2.96 -3.13 -11.79
C VAL A 257 -4.15 -2.20 -11.56
N ASP A 258 -4.84 -2.40 -10.43
CA ASP A 258 -6.01 -1.61 -10.05
C ASP A 258 -5.64 -0.41 -9.18
N VAL A 259 -4.61 -0.56 -8.34
CA VAL A 259 -4.20 0.47 -7.38
C VAL A 259 -2.71 0.76 -7.52
N LEU A 260 -2.32 2.02 -7.72
CA LEU A 260 -0.93 2.44 -7.67
C LEU A 260 -0.69 3.32 -6.43
N VAL A 261 0.12 2.83 -5.50
CA VAL A 261 0.55 3.57 -4.31
C VAL A 261 1.96 4.13 -4.56
N GLY A 262 2.04 5.45 -4.71
CA GLY A 262 3.31 6.15 -4.88
C GLY A 262 3.90 6.61 -3.55
N TYR A 263 5.15 6.25 -3.28
CA TYR A 263 5.94 6.85 -2.18
C TYR A 263 6.81 8.00 -2.73
N PRO A 264 6.52 9.27 -2.41
CA PRO A 264 7.32 10.39 -2.89
C PRO A 264 8.70 10.36 -2.23
N LEU A 265 9.75 10.26 -3.04
CA LEU A 265 11.13 10.34 -2.55
C LEU A 265 11.48 11.73 -2.03
N ASP A 266 10.76 12.75 -2.46
CA ASP A 266 10.68 14.09 -1.88
C ASP A 266 9.20 14.40 -1.60
N LEU A 267 8.83 14.51 -0.32
CA LEU A 267 7.45 14.78 0.11
C LEU A 267 7.12 16.27 -0.08
N SER A 268 6.93 16.67 -1.34
CA SER A 268 6.49 18.00 -1.72
C SER A 268 5.14 17.96 -2.43
N GLY A 269 4.36 19.04 -2.28
CA GLY A 269 3.07 19.14 -2.96
C GLY A 269 3.19 19.12 -4.47
N GLU A 270 4.31 19.59 -5.02
CA GLU A 270 4.61 19.55 -6.45
C GLU A 270 4.81 18.11 -6.96
N GLN A 271 5.56 17.28 -6.23
CA GLN A 271 5.72 15.86 -6.58
C GLN A 271 4.38 15.12 -6.61
N LEU A 272 3.53 15.35 -5.61
CA LEU A 272 2.17 14.77 -5.57
C LEU A 272 1.30 15.26 -6.74
N ARG A 273 1.35 16.55 -7.09
CA ARG A 273 0.64 17.10 -8.27
C ARG A 273 1.10 16.45 -9.57
N ARG A 274 2.41 16.31 -9.76
CA ARG A 274 2.99 15.65 -10.93
C ARG A 274 2.57 14.19 -11.01
N PHE A 275 2.58 13.47 -9.87
CA PHE A 275 2.20 12.06 -9.82
C PHE A 275 0.70 11.85 -10.11
N ALA A 276 -0.16 12.72 -9.58
CA ALA A 276 -1.58 12.73 -9.96
C ALA A 276 -1.77 12.97 -11.47
N LYS A 277 -1.02 13.91 -12.06
CA LYS A 277 -1.12 14.23 -13.50
C LYS A 277 -0.76 13.05 -14.40
N VAL A 278 0.27 12.27 -14.06
CA VAL A 278 0.66 11.10 -14.86
C VAL A 278 -0.24 9.89 -14.66
N SER A 279 -1.02 9.87 -13.57
CA SER A 279 -1.92 8.76 -13.21
C SER A 279 -3.35 8.95 -13.68
N ARG A 280 -3.73 10.16 -14.11
CA ARG A 280 -4.99 10.43 -14.80
C ARG A 280 -4.84 10.04 -16.27
N MET A 281 -5.25 8.83 -16.58
CA MET A 281 -5.31 8.28 -17.93
C MET A 281 -6.73 8.25 -18.46
#